data_AF-A0A5C4N3F6-F1
#
_entry.id   AF-A0A5C4N3F6-F1
#
_cell.length_a   1.000
_cell.length_b   1.000
_cell.length_c   1.000
_cell.angle_alpha   90.00
_cell.angle_beta   90.00
_cell.angle_gamma   90.00
#
_symmetry.space_group_name_H-M   'P 1'
#
loop_
_entity.id
_entity.type
_entity.pdbx_description
1 polymer ?
#
loop_
_entity_poly.entity_id
_entity_poly.type
_entity_poly.pdbx_seq_one_letter_code
_entity_poly.pdbx_strand_id
1 'polypeptide(L)'
;MTLYLHNPASEAHLEDLKDRLVLQLAGPPRDVRSDREDLALADHLVEVVRAMDHGRITTREALETFTRHRVPGFSFGRWLVEMVDEGVYLDAVYDEAA
;
A
#
# COMPACT_ATOMS: atom_id res chain seq x y z
N MET A 1 -14.16 7.39 1.42
CA MET A 1 -13.84 6.32 2.38
C MET A 1 -12.64 6.81 3.15
N THR A 2 -12.76 6.87 4.46
CA THR A 2 -11.69 7.37 5.33
C THR A 2 -11.22 6.18 6.15
N LEU A 3 -9.96 5.79 5.94
CA LEU A 3 -9.34 4.67 6.63
C LEU A 3 -8.45 5.22 7.74
N TYR A 4 -8.50 4.58 8.90
CA TYR A 4 -7.64 4.91 10.03
C TYR A 4 -6.88 3.68 10.48
N LEU A 5 -5.59 3.84 10.84
CA LEU A 5 -4.83 2.75 11.45
C LEU A 5 -5.40 2.41 12.82
N HIS A 6 -5.72 1.13 13.04
CA HIS A 6 -6.15 0.62 14.34
C HIS A 6 -5.04 0.74 15.39
N ASN A 7 -3.78 0.47 14.99
CA ASN A 7 -2.60 0.68 15.84
C ASN A 7 -1.57 1.57 15.11
N PRO A 8 -1.59 2.89 15.34
CA PRO A 8 -0.68 3.83 14.68
C PRO A 8 0.82 3.62 14.99
N ALA A 9 1.15 2.87 16.05
CA ALA A 9 2.54 2.56 16.39
C ALA A 9 3.08 1.32 15.64
N SER A 10 2.21 0.57 14.96
CA SER A 10 2.59 -0.59 14.17
C SER A 10 2.91 -0.18 12.73
N GLU A 11 4.10 -0.54 12.26
CA GLU A 11 4.49 -0.41 10.84
C GLU A 11 4.51 -1.77 10.11
N ALA A 12 4.00 -2.84 10.75
CA ALA A 12 4.08 -4.20 10.20
C ALA A 12 3.42 -4.34 8.82
N HIS A 13 2.34 -3.61 8.55
CA HIS A 13 1.69 -3.60 7.23
C HIS A 13 2.53 -2.92 6.16
N LEU A 14 3.39 -1.96 6.53
CA LEU A 14 4.33 -1.32 5.61
C LEU A 14 5.50 -2.26 5.28
N GLU A 15 5.96 -3.05 6.25
CA GLU A 15 6.97 -4.10 6.03
C GLU A 15 6.44 -5.20 5.11
N ASP A 16 5.25 -5.74 5.39
CA ASP A 16 4.57 -6.72 4.53
C ASP A 16 4.34 -6.16 3.11
N LEU A 17 3.87 -4.91 3.00
CA LEU A 17 3.69 -4.25 1.71
C LEU A 17 5.02 -4.19 0.93
N LYS A 18 6.11 -3.80 1.59
CA LYS A 18 7.44 -3.71 0.96
C LYS A 18 7.88 -5.06 0.42
N ASP A 19 7.78 -6.11 1.22
CA ASP A 19 8.18 -7.46 0.82
C ASP A 19 7.36 -7.97 -0.38
N ARG A 20 6.04 -7.74 -0.37
CA ARG A 20 5.18 -8.07 -1.50
C ARG A 20 5.55 -7.29 -2.76
N LEU A 21 5.81 -6.00 -2.65
CA LEU A 21 6.19 -5.16 -3.80
C LEU A 21 7.51 -5.60 -4.42
N VAL A 22 8.54 -5.86 -3.59
CA VAL A 22 9.85 -6.34 -4.04
C VAL A 22 9.70 -7.68 -4.74
N LEU A 23 8.93 -8.62 -4.18
CA LEU A 23 8.69 -9.93 -4.79
C LEU A 23 8.02 -9.81 -6.18
N GLN A 24 7.02 -8.94 -6.31
CA GLN A 24 6.28 -8.76 -7.56
C GLN A 24 7.09 -8.03 -8.63
N LEU A 25 7.97 -7.11 -8.22
CA LEU A 25 8.87 -6.39 -9.13
C LEU A 25 10.03 -7.29 -9.60
N ALA A 26 10.55 -8.17 -8.74
CA ALA A 26 11.58 -9.17 -9.06
C ALA A 26 11.10 -10.33 -9.96
N GLY A 27 9.87 -10.27 -10.49
CA GLY A 27 9.27 -11.28 -11.36
C GLY A 27 10.02 -11.50 -12.70
N PRO A 28 9.54 -12.42 -13.56
CA PRO A 28 10.26 -12.90 -14.73
C PRO A 28 10.74 -11.77 -15.67
N PRO A 29 11.84 -12.01 -16.40
CA PRO A 29 12.76 -10.97 -16.85
C PRO A 29 12.05 -9.95 -17.72
N ARG A 30 11.98 -8.73 -17.21
CA ARG A 30 11.62 -7.55 -18.00
C ARG A 30 12.91 -6.82 -18.30
N ASP A 31 13.29 -6.80 -19.57
CA ASP A 31 14.52 -6.19 -20.13
C ASP A 31 14.73 -4.68 -19.86
N VAL A 32 14.03 -4.06 -18.90
CA VAL A 32 13.84 -2.60 -18.88
C VAL A 32 14.16 -1.93 -17.53
N ARG A 33 14.18 -2.64 -16.40
CA ARG A 33 14.55 -2.04 -15.10
C ARG A 33 15.65 -2.83 -14.40
N SER A 34 16.54 -2.08 -13.77
CA SER A 34 17.52 -2.63 -12.84
C SER A 34 16.89 -2.91 -11.47
N ASP A 35 17.44 -3.88 -10.73
CA ASP A 35 17.01 -4.20 -9.36
C ASP A 35 16.98 -2.97 -8.43
N ARG A 36 17.87 -2.00 -8.68
CA ARG A 36 17.93 -0.74 -7.94
C ARG A 36 16.71 0.14 -8.21
N GLU A 37 16.24 0.20 -9.45
CA GLU A 37 15.04 0.96 -9.82
C GLU A 37 13.78 0.33 -9.25
N ASP A 38 13.72 -1.00 -9.22
CA ASP A 38 12.59 -1.71 -8.64
C ASP A 38 12.55 -1.55 -7.11
N LEU A 39 13.69 -1.61 -6.43
CA LEU A 39 13.76 -1.32 -5.00
C LEU A 39 13.35 0.14 -4.71
N ALA A 40 13.84 1.10 -5.49
CA ALA A 40 13.48 2.50 -5.34
C ALA A 40 11.98 2.75 -5.59
N LEU A 41 11.38 2.00 -6.53
CA LEU A 41 9.94 2.05 -6.76
C LEU A 41 9.16 1.46 -5.59
N ALA A 42 9.57 0.31 -5.05
CA ALA A 42 8.94 -0.29 -3.89
C ALA A 42 8.98 0.68 -2.69
N ASP A 43 10.15 1.27 -2.40
CA ASP A 43 10.31 2.26 -1.33
C ASP A 43 9.40 3.48 -1.55
N HIS A 44 9.32 3.99 -2.78
CA HIS A 44 8.43 5.10 -3.11
C HIS A 44 6.95 4.76 -2.83
N LEU A 45 6.50 3.56 -3.22
CA LEU A 45 5.11 3.13 -3.02
C LEU A 45 4.78 2.89 -1.54
N VAL A 46 5.74 2.44 -0.73
CA VAL A 46 5.58 2.36 0.73
C VAL A 46 5.44 3.75 1.34
N GLU A 47 6.22 4.73 0.90
CA GLU A 47 6.10 6.11 1.37
C GLU A 47 4.75 6.74 1.02
N VAL A 48 4.13 6.35 -0.10
CA VAL A 48 2.76 6.74 -0.44
C VAL A 48 1.77 6.23 0.59
N VAL A 49 1.88 4.96 1.01
CA VAL A 49 1.00 4.39 2.05
C VAL A 49 1.29 5.03 3.41
N ARG A 50 2.54 5.25 3.78
CA ARG A 50 2.92 5.99 5.00
C ARG A 50 2.33 7.41 5.01
N ALA A 51 2.29 8.10 3.86
CA ALA A 51 1.65 9.40 3.73
C ALA A 51 0.12 9.34 3.90
N MET A 52 -0.51 8.28 3.38
CA MET A 52 -1.93 7.99 3.55
C MET A 52 -2.26 7.70 5.03
N ASP A 53 -1.46 6.88 5.70
CA ASP A 53 -1.61 6.52 7.12
C ASP A 53 -1.59 7.75 8.04
N HIS A 54 -0.77 8.74 7.69
CA HIS A 54 -0.68 10.01 8.40
C HIS A 54 -1.71 11.07 7.95
N GLY A 55 -2.65 10.71 7.06
CA GLY A 55 -3.67 11.60 6.54
C GLY A 55 -3.12 12.75 5.66
N ARG A 56 -1.87 12.65 5.19
CA ARG A 56 -1.26 13.67 4.31
C ARG A 56 -1.79 13.58 2.87
N ILE A 57 -2.22 12.39 2.47
CA ILE A 57 -2.93 12.14 1.22
C ILE A 57 -4.15 11.26 1.49
N THR A 58 -5.13 11.34 0.60
CA THR A 58 -6.33 10.51 0.63
C THR A 58 -6.06 9.12 0.03
N THR A 59 -6.90 8.15 0.39
CA THR A 59 -6.88 6.81 -0.23
C THR A 59 -7.03 6.86 -1.76
N ARG A 60 -7.80 7.84 -2.27
CA ARG A 60 -7.94 8.07 -3.73
C ARG A 60 -6.61 8.49 -4.36
N GLU A 61 -5.89 9.42 -3.76
CA GLU A 61 -4.58 9.87 -4.27
C GLU A 61 -3.53 8.74 -4.23
N ALA A 62 -3.55 7.91 -3.19
CA ALA A 62 -2.74 6.71 -3.13
C ALA A 62 -3.08 5.73 -4.28
N LEU A 63 -4.36 5.41 -4.48
CA LEU A 63 -4.84 4.54 -5.58
C LEU A 63 -4.41 5.06 -6.96
N GLU A 64 -4.51 6.37 -7.20
CA GLU A 64 -4.05 6.98 -8.45
C GLU A 64 -2.54 6.79 -8.65
N THR A 65 -1.75 6.92 -7.59
CA THR A 65 -0.30 6.74 -7.64
C THR A 65 0.07 5.30 -7.99
N PHE A 66 -0.53 4.31 -7.31
CA PHE A 66 -0.32 2.90 -7.64
C PHE A 66 -0.76 2.56 -9.08
N THR A 67 -1.83 3.19 -9.57
CA THR A 67 -2.30 3.02 -10.95
C THR A 67 -1.30 3.56 -11.98
N ARG A 68 -0.64 4.68 -11.69
CA ARG A 68 0.37 5.29 -12.57
C ARG A 68 1.65 4.45 -12.66
N HIS A 69 2.11 3.91 -11.55
CA HIS A 69 3.38 3.18 -11.49
C HIS A 69 3.29 1.72 -11.96
N ARG A 70 2.09 1.11 -11.91
CA ARG A 70 1.78 -0.28 -12.30
C ARG A 70 2.80 -1.32 -11.81
N VAL A 71 2.46 -1.98 -10.71
CA VAL A 71 3.20 -3.16 -10.23
C VAL A 71 2.50 -4.42 -10.74
N PRO A 72 3.10 -5.21 -11.64
CA PRO A 72 2.49 -6.44 -12.15
C PRO A 72 2.20 -7.42 -11.01
N GLY A 73 1.07 -8.11 -11.06
CA GLY A 73 0.72 -9.10 -10.04
C GLY A 73 0.31 -8.50 -8.68
N PHE A 74 0.42 -7.18 -8.50
CA PHE A 74 0.01 -6.47 -7.30
C PHE A 74 -1.22 -5.58 -7.58
N SER A 75 -2.16 -5.55 -6.64
CA SER A 75 -3.32 -4.66 -6.68
C SER A 75 -3.47 -3.96 -5.34
N PHE A 76 -3.26 -2.65 -5.32
CA PHE A 76 -3.38 -1.84 -4.11
C PHE A 76 -4.79 -1.87 -3.53
N GLY A 77 -5.82 -1.83 -4.38
CA GLY A 77 -7.21 -1.94 -3.92
C GLY A 77 -7.51 -3.28 -3.25
N ARG A 78 -6.96 -4.38 -3.76
CA ARG A 78 -7.10 -5.69 -3.11
C ARG A 78 -6.36 -5.74 -1.78
N TRP A 79 -5.13 -5.23 -1.75
CA TRP A 79 -4.33 -5.16 -0.52
C TRP A 79 -5.03 -4.31 0.56
N LEU A 80 -5.66 -3.19 0.19
CA LEU A 80 -6.45 -2.39 1.14
C LEU A 80 -7.63 -3.15 1.74
N VAL A 81 -8.33 -3.96 0.95
CA VAL A 81 -9.41 -4.83 1.47
C VAL A 81 -8.86 -5.85 2.45
N GLU A 82 -7.74 -6.50 2.11
CA GLU A 82 -7.06 -7.44 3.02
C GLU A 82 -6.68 -6.76 4.35
N MET A 83 -6.13 -5.54 4.32
CA MET A 83 -5.78 -4.78 5.53
C MET A 83 -7.00 -4.37 6.37
N VAL A 84 -8.16 -4.13 5.75
CA VAL A 84 -9.41 -3.88 6.50
C VAL A 84 -9.92 -5.18 7.14
N ASP A 85 -9.92 -6.28 6.39
CA ASP A 85 -10.35 -7.61 6.88
C ASP A 85 -9.46 -8.12 8.03
N GLU A 86 -8.17 -7.82 7.99
CA GLU A 86 -7.19 -8.12 9.05
C GLU A 86 -7.27 -7.16 10.24
N GLY A 87 -8.09 -6.10 10.17
CA GLY A 87 -8.25 -5.10 11.23
C GLY A 87 -7.07 -4.15 11.38
N VAL A 88 -6.22 -4.02 10.37
CA VAL A 88 -5.13 -3.02 10.31
C VAL A 88 -5.72 -1.63 10.10
N TYR A 89 -6.64 -1.51 9.13
CA TYR A 89 -7.42 -0.30 8.91
C TYR A 89 -8.86 -0.47 9.41
N LEU A 90 -9.39 0.59 10.02
CA LEU A 90 -10.80 0.73 10.35
C LEU A 90 -11.46 1.66 9.34
N ASP A 91 -12.62 1.26 8.81
CA ASP A 91 -13.45 2.15 8.00
C ASP A 91 -14.29 3.03 8.92
N ALA A 92 -14.20 4.36 8.72
CA ALA A 92 -14.96 5.36 9.47
C ALA A 92 -16.49 5.18 9.36
N VAL A 93 -16.97 4.34 8.43
CA VAL A 93 -18.39 4.07 8.18
C VAL A 93 -19.06 3.27 9.33
N TYR A 94 -18.29 2.72 10.28
CA TYR A 94 -18.84 1.87 11.36
C TYR A 94 -18.96 2.54 12.75
N ASP A 95 -18.87 3.87 12.87
CA ASP A 95 -19.01 4.58 14.15
C ASP A 95 -20.45 5.05 14.48
N GLU A 96 -21.48 4.47 13.83
CA GLU A 96 -22.90 4.78 14.12
C GLU A 96 -23.72 3.58 14.64
N ALA A 97 -23.08 2.48 15.07
CA ALA A 97 -23.81 1.35 15.65
C ALA A 97 -23.08 0.66 16.81
N ALA A 98 -23.04 1.32 17.97
CA ALA A 98 -22.97 0.65 19.29
C ALA A 98 -23.45 1.58 20.42
#